data_AF-A0A671P4K5-F1
#
_entry.id   AF-A0A671P4K5-F1
#
_cell.length_a   1.000
_cell.length_b   1.000
_cell.length_c   1.000
_cell.angle_alpha   90.00
_cell.angle_beta   90.00
_cell.angle_gamma   90.00
#
_symmetry.space_group_name_H-M   'P 1'
#
loop_
_entity.id
_entity.type
_entity.pdbx_description
1 polymer ?
#
loop_
_entity_poly.entity_id
_entity_poly.type
_entity_poly.pdbx_seq_one_letter_code
_entity_poly.pdbx_strand_id
1 'polypeptide(L)'
;MEVGAFPDSNKKHSCAEWIRHFCFALNPSEPLKLAPLLFLPLLTNPDSDSLSSQNHPSLSDGEEQLERLQQAELTRMSCFLLQVLLGLTDEDLQLGLGINSPMHRRKLRLAIEDYREAENGRGLSKAADMDHHWVSKTWLSDVGLPQYSQVFHNQLVDGRVLNSITRRDLETIFNVTNKFHVTSILSAIQLLQMLNFDKECENRDLDPVVWTSHRVIKWIRDIDLKEYADSLQNSGIHGAVMVLDPTFSADTMAKALDIPSNKHMIHRHLYEEMKVLLNPARSIAVILGNAVYQSAHPKKRSFSDERTDIQRCNVSCL
;
A
#
# COMPACT_ATOMS: atom_id res chain seq x y z
N MET A 1 -28.25 -22.09 24.37
CA MET A 1 -28.63 -20.97 23.49
C MET A 1 -27.79 -19.79 23.92
N GLU A 2 -26.60 -19.67 23.37
CA GLU A 2 -25.73 -18.52 23.65
C GLU A 2 -26.12 -17.35 22.75
N VAL A 3 -26.22 -16.21 23.41
CA VAL A 3 -26.61 -14.89 22.93
C VAL A 3 -25.59 -14.43 21.87
N GLY A 4 -26.06 -14.23 20.64
CA GLY A 4 -25.25 -13.71 19.54
C GLY A 4 -24.84 -12.26 19.77
N ALA A 5 -23.54 -12.01 19.70
CA ALA A 5 -22.90 -10.73 19.92
C ALA A 5 -23.43 -9.60 19.02
N PHE A 6 -23.45 -8.39 19.59
CA PHE A 6 -23.76 -7.11 18.93
C PHE A 6 -22.95 -6.90 17.64
N PRO A 7 -23.54 -6.36 16.55
CA PRO A 7 -22.75 -5.90 15.41
C PRO A 7 -22.14 -4.53 15.70
N ASP A 8 -20.84 -4.48 15.53
CA ASP A 8 -19.92 -3.36 15.71
C ASP A 8 -20.30 -2.10 14.91
N SER A 9 -20.25 -0.93 15.56
CA SER A 9 -20.50 0.41 15.02
C SER A 9 -19.61 0.80 13.82
N ASN A 10 -18.61 -0.02 13.51
CA ASN A 10 -17.71 0.12 12.35
C ASN A 10 -18.41 0.01 10.98
N LYS A 11 -19.60 -0.59 10.88
CA LYS A 11 -20.24 -0.84 9.56
C LYS A 11 -20.87 0.40 8.92
N LYS A 12 -21.37 1.37 9.70
CA LYS A 12 -21.92 2.64 9.16
C LYS A 12 -20.81 3.52 8.55
N HIS A 13 -19.57 3.40 9.03
CA HIS A 13 -18.40 4.10 8.48
C HIS A 13 -17.94 3.53 7.13
N SER A 14 -18.09 2.21 6.92
CA SER A 14 -17.60 1.48 5.74
C SER A 14 -18.20 1.93 4.40
N CYS A 15 -19.51 2.20 4.32
CA CYS A 15 -20.17 2.51 3.04
C CYS A 15 -19.94 3.98 2.60
N ALA A 16 -19.91 4.92 3.54
CA ALA A 16 -19.62 6.33 3.26
C ALA A 16 -18.13 6.53 2.93
N GLU A 17 -17.24 5.74 3.54
CA GLU A 17 -15.84 5.63 3.14
C GLU A 17 -15.71 5.01 1.76
N TRP A 18 -16.47 3.96 1.43
CA TRP A 18 -16.47 3.39 0.08
C TRP A 18 -16.84 4.43 -0.99
N ILE A 19 -17.90 5.22 -0.79
CA ILE A 19 -18.27 6.31 -1.70
C ILE A 19 -17.18 7.39 -1.76
N ARG A 20 -16.57 7.77 -0.62
CA ARG A 20 -15.43 8.70 -0.61
C ARG A 20 -14.23 8.17 -1.40
N HIS A 21 -13.85 6.91 -1.19
CA HIS A 21 -12.75 6.24 -1.91
C HIS A 21 -13.07 6.05 -3.39
N PHE A 22 -14.32 5.72 -3.73
CA PHE A 22 -14.82 5.59 -5.11
C PHE A 22 -14.82 6.94 -5.84
N CYS A 23 -15.32 8.01 -5.20
CA CYS A 23 -15.29 9.36 -5.76
C CYS A 23 -13.85 9.91 -5.89
N PHE A 24 -12.96 9.65 -4.92
CA PHE A 24 -11.54 10.05 -5.01
C PHE A 24 -10.75 9.24 -6.05
N ALA A 25 -11.15 7.99 -6.32
CA ALA A 25 -10.50 7.14 -7.32
C ALA A 25 -10.84 7.54 -8.77
N LEU A 26 -11.96 8.25 -8.99
CA LEU A 26 -12.45 8.54 -10.34
C LEU A 26 -12.07 9.93 -10.86
N ASN A 27 -11.96 10.98 -10.04
CA ASN A 27 -11.53 12.31 -10.51
C ASN A 27 -11.27 13.33 -9.36
N PRO A 28 -10.04 13.87 -9.17
CA PRO A 28 -9.76 14.86 -8.14
C PRO A 28 -10.26 16.28 -8.46
N SER A 29 -10.52 16.62 -9.74
CA SER A 29 -10.85 17.98 -10.20
C SER A 29 -12.31 18.20 -10.58
N GLU A 30 -13.09 17.14 -10.78
CA GLU A 30 -14.55 17.21 -10.90
C GLU A 30 -15.16 15.92 -10.34
N PRO A 31 -15.87 15.94 -9.20
CA PRO A 31 -16.67 14.79 -8.78
C PRO A 31 -17.82 14.60 -9.79
N LEU A 32 -17.57 13.85 -10.86
CA LEU A 32 -18.51 13.67 -11.98
C LEU A 32 -19.79 13.01 -11.49
N LYS A 33 -20.92 13.72 -11.66
CA LYS A 33 -22.27 13.36 -12.18
C LYS A 33 -22.93 11.99 -11.87
N LEU A 34 -22.27 11.04 -11.22
CA LEU A 34 -22.76 9.73 -10.78
C LEU A 34 -23.26 9.73 -9.34
N ALA A 35 -22.95 10.79 -8.56
CA ALA A 35 -23.49 10.97 -7.22
C ALA A 35 -25.04 10.82 -7.17
N PRO A 36 -25.85 11.34 -8.11
CA PRO A 36 -27.30 11.19 -8.00
C PRO A 36 -27.80 9.74 -8.04
N LEU A 37 -27.05 8.81 -8.69
CA LEU A 37 -27.44 7.40 -8.77
C LEU A 37 -27.02 6.58 -7.54
N LEU A 38 -26.02 7.04 -6.79
CA LEU A 38 -25.56 6.43 -5.53
C LEU A 38 -26.26 7.02 -4.30
N PHE A 39 -26.78 8.24 -4.40
CA PHE A 39 -27.39 8.98 -3.30
C PHE A 39 -28.93 8.95 -3.27
N LEU A 40 -29.60 8.30 -4.24
CA LEU A 40 -31.06 8.29 -4.30
C LEU A 40 -31.77 7.73 -3.04
N PRO A 41 -31.18 6.83 -2.21
CA PRO A 41 -31.84 6.43 -0.96
C PRO A 41 -31.69 7.44 0.19
N LEU A 42 -30.81 8.45 0.08
CA LEU A 42 -30.43 9.32 1.20
C LEU A 42 -31.18 10.66 1.26
N LEU A 43 -32.05 10.99 0.31
CA LEU A 43 -32.70 12.31 0.24
C LEU A 43 -34.23 12.29 0.18
N THR A 44 -34.87 11.30 0.80
CA THR A 44 -36.31 11.39 1.07
C THR A 44 -36.57 11.17 2.55
N ASN A 45 -36.43 12.26 3.30
CA ASN A 45 -37.35 12.49 4.40
C ASN A 45 -37.72 13.98 4.39
N PRO A 46 -38.82 14.37 3.71
CA PRO A 46 -39.41 15.67 3.94
C PRO A 46 -40.15 15.63 5.28
N ASP A 47 -40.14 16.76 5.97
CA ASP A 47 -40.96 17.09 7.13
C ASP A 47 -40.39 16.73 8.52
N SER A 48 -39.87 17.76 9.20
CA SER A 48 -40.32 18.10 10.56
C SER A 48 -39.68 19.40 11.03
N ASP A 49 -40.35 20.51 10.74
CA ASP A 49 -40.34 21.67 11.64
C ASP A 49 -41.34 21.42 12.79
N SER A 50 -41.00 21.95 13.97
CA SER A 50 -41.83 22.25 15.16
C SER A 50 -41.93 21.25 16.34
N LEU A 51 -41.35 21.71 17.47
CA LEU A 51 -41.74 21.63 18.90
C LEU A 51 -42.63 20.46 19.40
N SER A 52 -42.11 19.69 20.36
CA SER A 52 -42.54 19.72 21.79
C SER A 52 -42.01 18.52 22.60
N SER A 53 -41.63 18.77 23.85
CA SER A 53 -41.34 17.73 24.85
C SER A 53 -42.59 16.93 25.21
N GLN A 54 -42.49 15.61 25.34
CA GLN A 54 -42.99 14.83 26.50
C GLN A 54 -42.71 13.31 26.35
N ASN A 55 -42.50 12.67 27.50
CA ASN A 55 -42.10 11.27 27.75
C ASN A 55 -42.98 10.20 27.07
N HIS A 56 -42.37 9.13 26.53
CA HIS A 56 -43.00 7.81 26.39
C HIS A 56 -41.97 6.64 26.49
N PRO A 57 -42.37 5.44 26.95
CA PRO A 57 -41.50 4.28 27.17
C PRO A 57 -41.35 3.36 25.93
N SER A 58 -40.16 2.78 25.79
CA SER A 58 -39.81 1.57 24.99
C SER A 58 -40.33 1.46 23.54
N LEU A 59 -39.91 2.37 22.66
CA LEU A 59 -39.99 2.21 21.19
C LEU A 59 -38.62 1.92 20.54
N SER A 60 -37.61 1.55 21.34
CA SER A 60 -36.21 1.43 20.90
C SER A 60 -35.92 0.23 20.01
N ASP A 61 -36.61 -0.90 20.23
CA ASP A 61 -36.31 -2.15 19.50
C ASP A 61 -36.76 -2.10 18.03
N GLY A 62 -37.86 -1.41 17.75
CA GLY A 62 -38.42 -1.30 16.40
C GLY A 62 -37.63 -0.36 15.51
N GLU A 63 -37.16 0.77 16.06
CA GLU A 63 -36.29 1.71 15.36
C GLU A 63 -34.90 1.11 15.13
N GLU A 64 -34.34 0.40 16.12
CA GLU A 64 -33.06 -0.30 15.94
C GLU A 64 -33.17 -1.45 14.92
N GLN A 65 -34.28 -2.21 14.90
CA GLN A 65 -34.52 -3.20 13.85
C GLN A 65 -34.68 -2.58 12.47
N LEU A 66 -35.40 -1.47 12.36
CA LEU A 66 -35.58 -0.76 11.09
C LEU A 66 -34.26 -0.21 10.57
N GLU A 67 -33.42 0.37 11.44
CA GLU A 67 -32.07 0.79 11.09
C GLU A 67 -31.20 -0.40 10.65
N ARG A 68 -31.31 -1.54 11.32
CA ARG A 68 -30.56 -2.76 10.96
C ARG A 68 -31.03 -3.35 9.64
N LEU A 69 -32.32 -3.29 9.33
CA LEU A 69 -32.89 -3.71 8.05
C LEU A 69 -32.50 -2.77 6.91
N GLN A 70 -32.62 -1.45 7.12
CA GLN A 70 -32.14 -0.44 6.17
C GLN A 70 -30.65 -0.58 5.92
N GLN A 71 -29.85 -0.82 6.97
CA GLN A 71 -28.41 -1.05 6.85
C GLN A 71 -28.13 -2.36 6.10
N ALA A 72 -28.88 -3.43 6.37
CA ALA A 72 -28.74 -4.70 5.66
C ALA A 72 -29.11 -4.57 4.18
N GLU A 73 -30.14 -3.80 3.83
CA GLU A 73 -30.52 -3.51 2.45
C GLU A 73 -29.50 -2.63 1.75
N LEU A 74 -28.98 -1.58 2.41
CA LEU A 74 -27.88 -0.76 1.91
C LEU A 74 -26.63 -1.58 1.66
N THR A 75 -26.26 -2.46 2.59
CA THR A 75 -25.16 -3.41 2.41
C THR A 75 -25.44 -4.37 1.25
N ARG A 76 -26.67 -4.89 1.11
CA ARG A 76 -27.02 -5.75 -0.03
C ARG A 76 -26.92 -5.02 -1.37
N MET A 77 -27.36 -3.76 -1.40
CA MET A 77 -27.32 -2.91 -2.59
C MET A 77 -25.88 -2.54 -2.95
N SER A 78 -25.04 -2.22 -1.95
CA SER A 78 -23.62 -1.97 -2.15
C SER A 78 -22.92 -3.23 -2.65
N CYS A 79 -23.09 -4.39 -2.01
CA CYS A 79 -22.47 -5.65 -2.46
C CYS A 79 -22.89 -6.00 -3.90
N PHE A 80 -24.18 -5.78 -4.26
CA PHE A 80 -24.66 -6.00 -5.62
C PHE A 80 -23.99 -5.05 -6.62
N LEU A 81 -23.88 -3.76 -6.29
CA LEU A 81 -23.19 -2.79 -7.14
C LEU A 81 -21.69 -3.13 -7.27
N LEU A 82 -21.02 -3.52 -6.19
CA LEU A 82 -19.64 -3.99 -6.21
C LEU A 82 -19.46 -5.19 -7.14
N GLN A 83 -20.39 -6.16 -7.08
CA GLN A 83 -20.36 -7.34 -7.94
C GLN A 83 -20.56 -6.99 -9.41
N VAL A 84 -21.48 -6.08 -9.71
CA VAL A 84 -21.68 -5.56 -11.08
C VAL A 84 -20.42 -4.83 -11.57
N LEU A 85 -19.83 -3.96 -10.75
CA LEU A 85 -18.62 -3.21 -11.10
C LEU A 85 -17.38 -4.09 -11.29
N LEU A 86 -17.21 -5.16 -10.49
CA LEU A 86 -16.14 -6.15 -10.70
C LEU A 86 -16.34 -6.95 -11.98
N GLY A 87 -17.59 -7.18 -12.38
CA GLY A 87 -17.94 -7.88 -13.62
C GLY A 87 -17.67 -7.09 -14.89
N LEU A 88 -17.39 -5.78 -14.80
CA LEU A 88 -17.12 -4.93 -15.95
C LEU A 88 -15.75 -5.23 -16.57
N THR A 89 -15.74 -5.43 -17.88
CA THR A 89 -14.51 -5.57 -18.67
C THR A 89 -13.73 -4.24 -18.72
N ASP A 90 -12.46 -4.29 -19.15
CA ASP A 90 -11.69 -3.06 -19.38
C ASP A 90 -12.37 -2.12 -20.38
N GLU A 91 -13.02 -2.71 -21.38
CA GLU A 91 -13.76 -2.00 -22.42
C GLU A 91 -15.03 -1.35 -21.84
N ASP A 92 -15.77 -2.04 -20.97
CA ASP A 92 -16.94 -1.45 -20.29
C ASP A 92 -16.55 -0.28 -19.39
N LEU A 93 -15.43 -0.40 -18.65
CA LEU A 93 -14.92 0.69 -17.82
C LEU A 93 -14.44 1.88 -18.68
N GLN A 94 -13.85 1.59 -19.84
CA GLN A 94 -13.37 2.63 -20.75
C GLN A 94 -14.52 3.34 -21.46
N LEU A 95 -15.42 2.61 -22.12
CA LEU A 95 -16.50 3.15 -22.93
C LEU A 95 -17.70 3.59 -22.08
N GLY A 96 -18.04 2.81 -21.05
CA GLY A 96 -19.20 3.06 -20.21
C GLY A 96 -18.96 4.13 -19.14
N LEU A 97 -17.76 4.18 -18.56
CA LEU A 97 -17.41 5.11 -17.47
C LEU A 97 -16.35 6.16 -17.86
N GLY A 98 -15.79 6.10 -19.08
CA GLY A 98 -14.79 7.06 -19.54
C GLY A 98 -13.40 6.88 -18.94
N ILE A 99 -13.11 5.74 -18.30
CA ILE A 99 -11.83 5.51 -17.60
C ILE A 99 -10.77 4.99 -18.56
N ASN A 100 -10.05 5.92 -19.21
CA ASN A 100 -9.09 5.60 -20.26
C ASN A 100 -7.77 5.00 -19.74
N SER A 101 -7.27 5.43 -18.58
CA SER A 101 -5.99 4.91 -18.07
C SER A 101 -6.13 3.48 -17.54
N PRO A 102 -5.23 2.56 -17.92
CA PRO A 102 -5.20 1.21 -17.36
C PRO A 102 -4.91 1.21 -15.86
N MET A 103 -4.14 2.18 -15.33
CA MET A 103 -3.88 2.25 -13.88
C MET A 103 -5.10 2.75 -13.10
N HIS A 104 -5.89 3.65 -13.68
CA HIS A 104 -7.14 4.10 -13.04
C HIS A 104 -8.16 2.96 -12.97
N ARG A 105 -8.31 2.19 -14.05
CA ARG A 105 -9.13 0.97 -14.03
C ARG A 105 -8.62 -0.06 -13.03
N ARG A 106 -7.29 -0.26 -12.97
CA ARG A 106 -6.67 -1.18 -12.00
C ARG A 106 -6.91 -0.72 -10.56
N LYS A 107 -6.76 0.57 -10.26
CA LYS A 107 -7.06 1.18 -8.95
C LYS A 107 -8.49 0.86 -8.51
N LEU A 108 -9.45 1.09 -9.40
CA LEU A 108 -10.86 0.82 -9.12
C LEU A 108 -11.08 -0.65 -8.77
N ARG A 109 -10.58 -1.58 -9.59
CA ARG A 109 -10.74 -3.01 -9.33
C ARG A 109 -10.11 -3.45 -8.01
N LEU A 110 -8.90 -2.98 -7.72
CA LEU A 110 -8.20 -3.30 -6.47
C LEU A 110 -8.93 -2.74 -5.25
N ALA A 111 -9.52 -1.55 -5.35
CA ALA A 111 -10.30 -0.98 -4.26
C ALA A 111 -11.60 -1.77 -4.00
N ILE A 112 -12.27 -2.23 -5.05
CA ILE A 112 -13.48 -3.06 -4.91
C ILE A 112 -13.13 -4.44 -4.35
N GLU A 113 -12.04 -5.05 -4.81
CA GLU A 113 -11.53 -6.33 -4.31
C GLU A 113 -11.22 -6.27 -2.81
N ASP A 114 -10.46 -5.25 -2.39
CA ASP A 114 -10.06 -5.06 -0.99
C ASP A 114 -11.28 -4.85 -0.08
N TYR A 115 -12.28 -4.10 -0.55
CA TYR A 115 -13.54 -3.94 0.19
C TYR A 115 -14.34 -5.24 0.29
N ARG A 116 -14.39 -6.04 -0.79
CA ARG A 116 -15.06 -7.35 -0.76
C ARG A 116 -14.43 -8.29 0.27
N GLU A 117 -13.10 -8.30 0.36
CA GLU A 117 -12.39 -9.08 1.38
C GLU A 117 -12.62 -8.52 2.80
N ALA A 118 -12.76 -7.20 2.95
CA ALA A 118 -13.11 -6.58 4.21
C ALA A 118 -14.51 -7.01 4.71
N GLU A 119 -15.50 -7.06 3.82
CA GLU A 119 -16.86 -7.55 4.14
C GLU A 119 -16.87 -9.04 4.54
N ASN A 120 -15.94 -9.83 4.02
CA ASN A 120 -15.72 -11.23 4.39
C ASN A 120 -15.00 -11.41 5.74
N GLY A 121 -14.79 -10.33 6.50
CA GLY A 121 -14.27 -10.35 7.87
C GLY A 121 -12.77 -10.14 8.01
N ARG A 122 -12.04 -9.83 6.92
CA ARG A 122 -10.58 -9.57 6.99
C ARG A 122 -10.22 -8.12 7.30
N GLY A 123 -11.19 -7.20 7.30
CA GLY A 123 -10.93 -5.75 7.32
C GLY A 123 -10.24 -5.25 6.04
N LEU A 124 -10.10 -3.93 5.90
CA LEU A 124 -9.37 -3.35 4.78
C LEU A 124 -7.87 -3.60 4.91
N SER A 125 -7.19 -3.80 3.78
CA SER A 125 -5.73 -3.92 3.77
C SER A 125 -5.05 -2.63 4.25
N LYS A 126 -3.90 -2.75 4.92
CA LYS A 126 -3.04 -1.59 5.26
C LYS A 126 -2.56 -0.81 4.05
N ALA A 127 -2.50 -1.45 2.88
CA ALA A 127 -2.22 -0.79 1.61
C ALA A 127 -3.27 0.28 1.24
N ALA A 128 -4.51 0.18 1.76
CA ALA A 128 -5.55 1.19 1.57
C ALA A 128 -5.25 2.51 2.31
N ASP A 129 -4.44 2.47 3.38
CA ASP A 129 -4.07 3.66 4.15
C ASP A 129 -3.12 4.57 3.36
N MET A 130 -2.41 4.03 2.37
CA MET A 130 -1.41 4.75 1.56
C MET A 130 -2.07 5.39 0.34
N ASP A 131 -2.50 6.64 0.46
CA ASP A 131 -3.06 7.38 -0.66
C ASP A 131 -2.03 7.74 -1.75
N HIS A 132 -2.55 8.16 -2.91
CA HIS A 132 -1.73 8.49 -4.08
C HIS A 132 -0.85 9.76 -3.92
N HIS A 133 -1.17 10.62 -2.97
CA HIS A 133 -0.36 11.80 -2.64
C HIS A 133 0.85 11.41 -1.80
N TRP A 134 0.62 10.57 -0.78
CA TRP A 134 1.68 10.03 0.05
C TRP A 134 2.65 9.19 -0.80
N VAL A 135 2.14 8.32 -1.67
CA VAL A 135 2.98 7.53 -2.59
C VAL A 135 3.79 8.43 -3.51
N SER A 136 3.17 9.44 -4.13
CA SER A 136 3.86 10.27 -5.12
C SER A 136 4.85 11.26 -4.49
N LYS A 137 4.57 11.80 -3.30
CA LYS A 137 5.40 12.87 -2.70
C LYS A 137 6.32 12.42 -1.59
N THR A 138 5.86 11.49 -0.74
CA THR A 138 6.61 11.07 0.44
C THR A 138 7.41 9.82 0.12
N TRP A 139 6.72 8.74 -0.27
CA TRP A 139 7.36 7.45 -0.50
C TRP A 139 8.40 7.48 -1.62
N LEU A 140 8.08 8.08 -2.77
CA LEU A 140 9.07 8.22 -3.86
C LEU A 140 10.28 9.07 -3.44
N SER A 141 10.09 10.06 -2.57
CA SER A 141 11.20 10.85 -2.02
C SER A 141 12.06 10.01 -1.07
N ASP A 142 11.43 9.20 -0.21
CA ASP A 142 12.11 8.26 0.68
C ASP A 142 12.88 7.19 -0.09
N VAL A 143 12.39 6.73 -1.24
CA VAL A 143 13.08 5.81 -2.16
C VAL A 143 14.26 6.50 -2.88
N GLY A 144 14.28 7.85 -2.94
CA GLY A 144 15.28 8.62 -3.66
C GLY A 144 14.98 8.77 -5.15
N LEU A 145 13.70 8.73 -5.54
CA LEU A 145 13.22 8.89 -6.91
C LEU A 145 12.10 9.93 -7.07
N PRO A 146 12.23 11.16 -6.52
CA PRO A 146 11.18 12.18 -6.60
C PRO A 146 10.90 12.65 -8.04
N GLN A 147 11.82 12.42 -8.99
CA GLN A 147 11.62 12.74 -10.41
C GLN A 147 10.45 11.99 -11.05
N TYR A 148 10.01 10.86 -10.48
CA TYR A 148 8.83 10.11 -10.96
C TYR A 148 7.52 10.52 -10.25
N SER A 149 7.57 11.50 -9.34
CA SER A 149 6.40 11.94 -8.56
C SER A 149 5.20 12.29 -9.43
N GLN A 150 5.41 13.09 -10.48
CA GLN A 150 4.32 13.54 -11.34
C GLN A 150 3.62 12.38 -12.07
N VAL A 151 4.37 11.41 -12.60
CA VAL A 151 3.77 10.29 -13.32
C VAL A 151 3.01 9.36 -12.38
N PHE A 152 3.53 9.08 -11.19
CA PHE A 152 2.82 8.29 -10.17
C PHE A 152 1.54 9.01 -9.70
N HIS A 153 1.62 10.33 -9.51
CA HIS A 153 0.46 11.14 -9.14
C HIS A 153 -0.63 11.10 -10.22
N ASN A 154 -0.27 11.34 -11.49
CA ASN A 154 -1.21 11.33 -12.62
C ASN A 154 -1.85 9.94 -12.83
N GLN A 155 -1.13 8.86 -12.52
CA GLN A 155 -1.65 7.49 -12.58
C GLN A 155 -2.42 7.06 -11.32
N LEU A 156 -2.61 7.96 -10.35
CA LEU A 156 -3.36 7.74 -9.10
C LEU A 156 -2.89 6.53 -8.28
N VAL A 157 -1.58 6.26 -8.28
CA VAL A 157 -0.99 5.10 -7.62
C VAL A 157 -1.13 5.22 -6.10
N ASP A 158 -2.07 4.49 -5.50
CA ASP A 158 -2.15 4.27 -4.04
C ASP A 158 -1.40 2.98 -3.64
N GLY A 159 -1.37 2.64 -2.36
CA GLY A 159 -0.67 1.45 -1.87
C GLY A 159 -1.14 0.15 -2.51
N ARG A 160 -2.43 0.03 -2.83
CA ARG A 160 -2.98 -1.15 -3.52
C ARG A 160 -2.46 -1.24 -4.95
N VAL A 161 -2.53 -0.14 -5.71
CA VAL A 161 -1.94 -0.08 -7.06
C VAL A 161 -0.46 -0.37 -6.99
N LEU A 162 0.26 0.24 -6.03
CA LEU A 162 1.69 0.06 -5.82
C LEU A 162 2.05 -1.41 -5.61
N ASN A 163 1.27 -2.16 -4.82
CA ASN A 163 1.45 -3.60 -4.62
C ASN A 163 1.23 -4.44 -5.88
N SER A 164 0.54 -3.89 -6.89
CA SER A 164 0.23 -4.56 -8.16
C SER A 164 1.15 -4.17 -9.32
N ILE A 165 2.06 -3.21 -9.12
CA ILE A 165 2.94 -2.71 -10.18
C ILE A 165 3.96 -3.79 -10.55
N THR A 166 4.05 -4.07 -11.84
CA THR A 166 5.05 -4.97 -12.41
C THR A 166 6.23 -4.20 -13.03
N ARG A 167 7.33 -4.91 -13.30
CA ARG A 167 8.45 -4.37 -14.10
C ARG A 167 7.98 -3.77 -15.42
N ARG A 168 7.09 -4.48 -16.13
CA ARG A 168 6.54 -4.03 -17.41
C ARG A 168 5.75 -2.74 -17.25
N ASP A 169 4.92 -2.62 -16.22
CA ASP A 169 4.17 -1.39 -15.97
C ASP A 169 5.12 -0.20 -15.78
N LEU A 170 6.20 -0.36 -15.00
CA LEU A 170 7.21 0.70 -14.78
C LEU A 170 7.86 1.17 -16.09
N GLU A 171 8.20 0.23 -16.97
CA GLU A 171 8.84 0.51 -18.26
C GLU A 171 7.85 1.14 -19.25
N THR A 172 6.62 0.62 -19.37
CA THR A 172 5.69 1.00 -20.45
C THR A 172 4.67 2.07 -20.07
N ILE A 173 4.23 2.11 -18.82
CA ILE A 173 3.19 3.04 -18.34
C ILE A 173 3.82 4.23 -17.61
N PHE A 174 4.78 3.96 -16.73
CA PHE A 174 5.47 5.00 -15.96
C PHE A 174 6.70 5.56 -16.68
N ASN A 175 7.08 4.96 -17.82
CA ASN A 175 8.19 5.39 -18.67
C ASN A 175 9.53 5.49 -17.91
N VAL A 176 9.76 4.57 -16.97
CA VAL A 176 11.01 4.45 -16.21
C VAL A 176 12.03 3.72 -17.09
N THR A 177 12.84 4.49 -17.82
CA THR A 177 13.84 3.95 -18.76
C THR A 177 15.12 3.45 -18.10
N ASN A 178 15.47 3.99 -16.93
CA ASN A 178 16.64 3.55 -16.18
C ASN A 178 16.36 2.20 -15.51
N LYS A 179 17.05 1.16 -15.96
CA LYS A 179 16.92 -0.21 -15.41
C LYS A 179 17.21 -0.29 -13.91
N PHE A 180 18.14 0.52 -13.40
CA PHE A 180 18.42 0.57 -11.96
C PHE A 180 17.24 1.18 -11.19
N HIS A 181 16.62 2.25 -11.70
CA HIS A 181 15.44 2.84 -11.06
C HIS A 181 14.26 1.87 -11.01
N VAL A 182 14.07 1.05 -12.06
CA VAL A 182 13.08 -0.03 -12.05
C VAL A 182 13.36 -1.03 -10.92
N THR A 183 14.60 -1.50 -10.78
CA THR A 183 14.99 -2.41 -9.69
C THR A 183 14.85 -1.77 -8.31
N SER A 184 15.20 -0.50 -8.17
CA SER A 184 15.01 0.30 -6.95
C SER A 184 13.54 0.32 -6.53
N ILE A 185 12.63 0.72 -7.43
CA ILE A 185 11.19 0.80 -7.13
C ILE A 185 10.65 -0.59 -6.73
N LEU A 186 11.03 -1.64 -7.44
CA LEU A 186 10.58 -3.01 -7.11
C LEU A 186 11.12 -3.48 -5.75
N SER A 187 12.35 -3.13 -5.39
CA SER A 187 12.93 -3.47 -4.08
C SER A 187 12.20 -2.72 -2.94
N ALA A 188 11.84 -1.46 -3.16
CA ALA A 188 11.04 -0.68 -2.21
C ALA A 188 9.62 -1.25 -2.04
N ILE A 189 8.98 -1.72 -3.12
CA ILE A 189 7.69 -2.41 -3.06
C ILE A 189 7.82 -3.74 -2.30
N GLN A 190 8.90 -4.48 -2.52
CA GLN A 190 9.18 -5.72 -1.77
C GLN A 190 9.31 -5.46 -0.27
N LEU A 191 9.98 -4.37 0.13
CA LEU A 191 10.02 -3.97 1.54
C LEU A 191 8.62 -3.70 2.10
N LEU A 192 7.80 -2.92 1.38
CA LEU A 192 6.42 -2.68 1.81
C LEU A 192 5.63 -3.98 1.97
N GLN A 193 5.81 -4.95 1.07
CA GLN A 193 5.20 -6.27 1.19
C GLN A 193 5.66 -7.02 2.45
N MET A 194 6.97 -6.97 2.77
CA MET A 194 7.52 -7.57 3.99
C MET A 194 6.96 -6.91 5.26
N LEU A 195 6.68 -5.62 5.21
CA LEU A 195 6.07 -4.84 6.29
C LEU A 195 4.53 -4.88 6.27
N ASN A 196 3.93 -5.68 5.38
CA ASN A 196 2.49 -5.74 5.17
C ASN A 196 1.85 -4.35 4.93
N PHE A 197 2.57 -3.47 4.23
CA PHE A 197 2.19 -2.09 3.93
C PHE A 197 1.93 -1.22 5.18
N ASP A 198 2.50 -1.59 6.33
CA ASP A 198 2.48 -0.75 7.52
C ASP A 198 3.45 0.44 7.36
N LYS A 199 2.96 1.66 7.58
CA LYS A 199 3.74 2.90 7.46
C LYS A 199 4.60 3.16 8.70
N GLU A 200 4.17 2.63 9.84
CA GLU A 200 4.79 2.88 11.14
C GLU A 200 5.89 1.86 11.38
N CYS A 201 7.09 2.13 10.85
CA CYS A 201 8.28 1.37 11.20
C CYS A 201 9.06 2.10 12.29
N GLU A 202 9.15 1.49 13.48
CA GLU A 202 9.83 2.06 14.66
C GLU A 202 11.37 2.02 14.58
N ASN A 203 11.96 1.22 13.65
CA ASN A 203 13.40 0.93 13.60
C ASN A 203 14.19 1.62 12.48
N ARG A 204 13.74 2.79 12.00
CA ARG A 204 14.32 3.50 10.83
C ARG A 204 15.82 3.81 10.90
N ASP A 205 16.40 3.90 12.10
CA ASP A 205 17.84 4.16 12.28
C ASP A 205 18.68 2.90 12.54
N LEU A 206 18.07 1.78 12.94
CA LEU A 206 18.76 0.56 13.37
C LEU A 206 18.88 -0.48 12.26
N ASP A 207 17.81 -0.70 11.49
CA ASP A 207 17.81 -1.72 10.43
C ASP A 207 18.09 -1.08 9.05
N PRO A 208 19.23 -1.41 8.41
CA PRO A 208 19.57 -0.88 7.09
C PRO A 208 18.52 -1.15 6.02
N VAL A 209 17.66 -2.18 6.14
CA VAL A 209 16.65 -2.49 5.12
C VAL A 209 15.60 -1.38 4.99
N VAL A 210 15.27 -0.68 6.09
CA VAL A 210 14.26 0.39 6.12
C VAL A 210 14.83 1.78 5.94
N TRP A 211 16.13 1.90 5.65
CA TRP A 211 16.76 3.19 5.44
C TRP A 211 16.20 3.88 4.20
N THR A 212 15.77 5.12 4.38
CA THR A 212 15.43 6.00 3.25
C THR A 212 16.70 6.43 2.53
N SER A 213 16.57 6.92 1.29
CA SER A 213 17.67 7.49 0.53
C SER A 213 18.37 8.62 1.31
N HIS A 214 17.60 9.46 2.01
CA HIS A 214 18.14 10.48 2.91
C HIS A 214 19.02 9.91 4.03
N ARG A 215 18.62 8.78 4.63
CA ARG A 215 19.39 8.11 5.67
C ARG A 215 20.68 7.48 5.12
N VAL A 216 20.64 6.95 3.90
CA VAL A 216 21.85 6.46 3.19
C VAL A 216 22.81 7.60 2.90
N ILE A 217 22.33 8.74 2.40
CA ILE A 217 23.15 9.94 2.18
C ILE A 217 23.81 10.39 3.49
N LYS A 218 23.06 10.39 4.60
CA LYS A 218 23.60 10.69 5.93
C LYS A 218 24.71 9.70 6.31
N TRP A 219 24.48 8.40 6.13
CA TRP A 219 25.49 7.38 6.40
C TRP A 219 26.78 7.58 5.59
N ILE A 220 26.68 7.92 4.30
CA ILE A 220 27.85 8.25 3.46
C ILE A 220 28.65 9.42 4.05
N ARG A 221 27.98 10.43 4.61
CA ARG A 221 28.65 11.53 5.31
C ARG A 221 29.30 11.08 6.61
N ASP A 222 28.65 10.18 7.35
CA ASP A 222 29.13 9.65 8.63
C ASP A 222 30.38 8.76 8.47
N ILE A 223 30.56 8.09 7.32
CA ILE A 223 31.76 7.30 6.99
C ILE A 223 32.85 8.12 6.27
N ASP A 224 32.88 9.44 6.47
CA ASP A 224 33.86 10.37 5.91
C ASP A 224 33.87 10.51 4.38
N LEU A 225 32.78 10.16 3.69
CA LEU A 225 32.63 10.32 2.23
C LEU A 225 31.70 11.48 1.83
N LYS A 226 31.62 12.51 2.66
CA LYS A 226 30.68 13.65 2.49
C LYS A 226 30.80 14.40 1.16
N GLU A 227 31.99 14.43 0.56
CA GLU A 227 32.21 15.10 -0.74
C GLU A 227 31.52 14.41 -1.92
N TYR A 228 31.11 13.14 -1.73
CA TYR A 228 30.41 12.32 -2.72
C TYR A 228 28.91 12.18 -2.45
N ALA A 229 28.47 12.53 -1.23
CA ALA A 229 27.14 12.17 -0.75
C ALA A 229 26.00 12.75 -1.59
N ASP A 230 26.17 13.95 -2.15
CA ASP A 230 25.13 14.62 -2.92
C ASP A 230 24.90 13.97 -4.30
N SER A 231 25.85 13.20 -4.83
CA SER A 231 25.67 12.41 -6.08
C SER A 231 24.56 11.35 -5.95
N LEU A 232 24.21 10.94 -4.73
CA LEU A 232 23.11 10.01 -4.51
C LEU A 232 21.72 10.63 -4.65
N GLN A 233 21.60 11.96 -4.79
CA GLN A 233 20.31 12.59 -5.05
C GLN A 233 19.70 12.03 -6.34
N ASN A 234 18.42 11.64 -6.28
CA ASN A 234 17.67 11.07 -7.41
C ASN A 234 18.22 9.74 -7.97
N SER A 235 19.14 9.08 -7.25
CA SER A 235 19.78 7.82 -7.68
C SER A 235 18.89 6.59 -7.51
N GLY A 236 17.88 6.66 -6.63
CA GLY A 236 17.10 5.50 -6.18
C GLY A 236 17.84 4.58 -5.20
N ILE A 237 19.01 4.97 -4.68
CA ILE A 237 19.68 4.18 -3.65
C ILE A 237 19.01 4.44 -2.30
N HIS A 238 18.52 3.35 -1.70
CA HIS A 238 17.88 3.26 -0.40
C HIS A 238 18.16 1.88 0.22
N GLY A 239 17.78 1.70 1.49
CA GLY A 239 18.04 0.49 2.27
C GLY A 239 17.55 -0.81 1.63
N ALA A 240 16.31 -0.82 1.13
CA ALA A 240 15.73 -2.02 0.55
C ALA A 240 16.50 -2.52 -0.68
N VAL A 241 16.90 -1.65 -1.62
CA VAL A 241 17.75 -2.10 -2.75
C VAL A 241 19.16 -2.49 -2.28
N MET A 242 19.71 -1.85 -1.25
CA MET A 242 21.03 -2.23 -0.71
C MET A 242 21.02 -3.62 -0.06
N VAL A 243 19.92 -4.00 0.60
CA VAL A 243 19.81 -5.26 1.36
C VAL A 243 19.14 -6.38 0.56
N LEU A 244 18.07 -6.10 -0.18
CA LEU A 244 17.24 -7.11 -0.84
C LEU A 244 17.71 -7.47 -2.26
N ASP A 245 18.42 -6.58 -2.96
CA ASP A 245 18.97 -6.88 -4.28
C ASP A 245 20.36 -7.56 -4.14
N PRO A 246 20.47 -8.87 -4.46
CA PRO A 246 21.75 -9.59 -4.35
C PRO A 246 22.82 -9.07 -5.33
N THR A 247 22.41 -8.35 -6.37
CA THR A 247 23.32 -7.77 -7.37
C THR A 247 23.88 -6.41 -6.95
N PHE A 248 23.35 -5.80 -5.89
CA PHE A 248 23.84 -4.52 -5.38
C PHE A 248 25.20 -4.70 -4.70
N SER A 249 26.22 -3.99 -5.18
CA SER A 249 27.62 -4.12 -4.74
C SER A 249 28.26 -2.77 -4.42
N ALA A 250 29.45 -2.80 -3.81
CA ALA A 250 30.26 -1.60 -3.58
C ALA A 250 30.61 -0.88 -4.89
N ASP A 251 30.80 -1.61 -6.00
CA ASP A 251 31.02 -1.00 -7.31
C ASP A 251 29.80 -0.24 -7.81
N THR A 252 28.59 -0.75 -7.57
CA THR A 252 27.34 -0.06 -7.92
C THR A 252 27.18 1.21 -7.09
N MET A 253 27.45 1.15 -5.78
CA MET A 253 27.44 2.33 -4.91
C MET A 253 28.50 3.36 -5.33
N ALA A 254 29.74 2.93 -5.60
CA ALA A 254 30.82 3.83 -5.99
C ALA A 254 30.54 4.56 -7.31
N LYS A 255 29.91 3.88 -8.27
CA LYS A 255 29.43 4.50 -9.52
C LYS A 255 28.36 5.55 -9.25
N ALA A 256 27.41 5.28 -8.37
CA ALA A 256 26.35 6.23 -8.03
C ALA A 256 26.86 7.43 -7.21
N LEU A 257 27.96 7.26 -6.48
CA LEU A 257 28.69 8.32 -5.77
C LEU A 257 29.65 9.11 -6.67
N ASP A 258 29.70 8.81 -7.98
CA ASP A 258 30.66 9.37 -8.92
C ASP A 258 32.13 9.26 -8.47
N ILE A 259 32.49 8.19 -7.74
CA ILE A 259 33.87 7.96 -7.28
C ILE A 259 34.71 7.44 -8.46
N PRO A 260 35.75 8.17 -8.90
CA PRO A 260 36.60 7.72 -10.00
C PRO A 260 37.27 6.38 -9.72
N SER A 261 37.43 5.54 -10.75
CA SER A 261 37.98 4.18 -10.61
C SER A 261 39.44 4.12 -10.15
N ASN A 262 40.20 5.20 -10.31
CA ASN A 262 41.58 5.32 -9.86
C ASN A 262 41.72 5.66 -8.36
N LYS A 263 40.63 6.02 -7.66
CA LYS A 263 40.66 6.33 -6.22
C LYS A 263 40.57 5.06 -5.36
N HIS A 264 41.52 4.14 -5.52
CA HIS A 264 41.47 2.78 -4.93
C HIS A 264 41.29 2.77 -3.41
N MET A 265 41.89 3.72 -2.67
CA MET A 265 41.73 3.80 -1.21
C MET A 265 40.28 4.08 -0.80
N ILE A 266 39.57 4.91 -1.57
CA ILE A 266 38.17 5.26 -1.31
C ILE A 266 37.26 4.07 -1.63
N HIS A 267 37.51 3.39 -2.75
CA HIS A 267 36.81 2.15 -3.11
C HIS A 267 36.96 1.08 -2.02
N ARG A 268 38.18 0.91 -1.49
CA ARG A 268 38.44 -0.03 -0.40
C ARG A 268 37.72 0.38 0.90
N HIS A 269 37.76 1.66 1.26
CA HIS A 269 37.06 2.19 2.43
C HIS A 269 35.55 1.94 2.34
N LEU A 270 34.93 2.36 1.23
CA LEU A 270 33.50 2.13 0.98
C LEU A 270 33.12 0.64 1.05
N TYR A 271 33.95 -0.23 0.48
CA TYR A 271 33.72 -1.67 0.51
C TYR A 271 33.69 -2.22 1.95
N GLU A 272 34.65 -1.86 2.79
CA GLU A 272 34.69 -2.35 4.18
C GLU A 272 33.51 -1.81 5.00
N GLU A 273 33.19 -0.53 4.86
CA GLU A 273 32.03 0.09 5.53
C GLU A 273 30.69 -0.55 5.10
N MET A 274 30.50 -0.77 3.79
CA MET A 274 29.32 -1.47 3.27
C MET A 274 29.24 -2.91 3.78
N LYS A 275 30.37 -3.60 3.88
CA LYS A 275 30.42 -4.98 4.37
C LYS A 275 29.99 -5.08 5.84
N VAL A 276 30.43 -4.15 6.67
CA VAL A 276 30.01 -4.05 8.09
C VAL A 276 28.51 -3.79 8.18
N LEU A 277 28.00 -2.86 7.37
CA LEU A 277 26.59 -2.47 7.37
C LEU A 277 25.65 -3.58 6.85
N LEU A 278 25.98 -4.17 5.70
CA LEU A 278 25.04 -4.98 4.92
C LEU A 278 25.08 -6.47 5.25
N ASN A 279 26.23 -7.02 5.69
CA ASN A 279 26.31 -8.47 5.94
C ASN A 279 25.35 -8.96 7.03
N PRO A 280 25.19 -8.27 8.19
CA PRO A 280 24.20 -8.65 9.19
C PRO A 280 22.78 -8.53 8.64
N ALA A 281 22.45 -7.39 8.00
CA ALA A 281 21.12 -7.11 7.47
C ALA A 281 20.69 -8.11 6.39
N ARG A 282 21.57 -8.43 5.43
CA ARG A 282 21.31 -9.41 4.37
C ARG A 282 21.09 -10.81 4.91
N SER A 283 21.83 -11.19 5.96
CA SER A 283 21.68 -12.49 6.61
C SER A 283 20.30 -12.63 7.25
N ILE A 284 19.82 -11.58 7.93
CA ILE A 284 18.47 -11.51 8.51
C ILE A 284 17.40 -11.53 7.41
N ALA A 285 17.57 -10.72 6.36
CA ALA A 285 16.63 -10.64 5.25
C ALA A 285 16.44 -11.98 4.52
N VAL A 286 17.50 -12.79 4.35
CA VAL A 286 17.38 -14.14 3.79
C VAL A 286 16.55 -15.06 4.69
N ILE A 287 16.73 -14.98 6.00
CA ILE A 287 15.97 -15.79 6.97
C ILE A 287 14.49 -15.39 6.95
N LEU A 288 14.20 -14.09 6.99
CA LEU A 288 12.82 -13.58 6.97
C LEU A 288 12.15 -13.78 5.61
N GLY A 289 12.87 -13.57 4.51
CA GLY A 289 12.35 -13.80 3.15
C GLY A 289 11.90 -15.25 2.93
N ASN A 290 12.62 -16.21 3.51
CA ASN A 290 12.21 -17.62 3.49
C ASN A 290 10.93 -17.88 4.31
N ALA A 291 10.73 -17.18 5.42
CA ALA A 291 9.52 -17.31 6.26
C ALA A 291 8.30 -16.63 5.62
N VAL A 292 8.47 -15.43 5.07
CA VAL A 292 7.41 -14.67 4.37
C VAL A 292 6.99 -15.37 3.08
N TYR A 293 7.93 -15.92 2.30
CA TYR A 293 7.62 -16.73 1.10
C TYR A 293 6.79 -17.97 1.44
N GLN A 294 7.06 -18.62 2.58
CA GLN A 294 6.29 -19.78 3.05
C GLN A 294 4.89 -19.40 3.56
N SER A 295 4.72 -18.20 4.14
CA SER A 295 3.42 -17.71 4.61
C SER A 295 2.55 -17.17 3.47
N ALA A 296 3.14 -16.52 2.47
CA ALA A 296 2.42 -15.94 1.33
C ALA A 296 1.96 -17.00 0.32
N HIS A 297 2.62 -18.16 0.27
CA HIS A 297 2.29 -19.27 -0.63
C HIS A 297 2.21 -20.58 0.17
N PRO A 298 1.07 -20.91 0.81
CA PRO A 298 0.91 -22.19 1.47
C PRO A 298 0.99 -23.30 0.42
N LYS A 299 2.07 -24.10 0.45
CA LYS A 299 2.10 -25.38 -0.27
C LYS A 299 0.87 -26.17 0.17
N LYS A 300 0.10 -26.71 -0.78
CA LYS A 300 -1.00 -27.65 -0.49
C LYS A 300 -0.46 -28.74 0.43
N ARG A 301 -0.83 -28.69 1.72
CA ARG A 301 -0.44 -29.71 2.71
C ARG A 301 -1.06 -31.03 2.24
N SER A 302 -0.21 -32.03 1.96
CA SER A 302 -0.67 -33.42 1.93
C SER A 302 -1.01 -33.85 3.35
N PHE A 303 -1.99 -34.73 3.47
CA PHE A 303 -2.76 -35.09 4.67
C PHE A 303 -1.97 -35.83 5.77
N SER A 304 -0.67 -35.60 5.95
CA SER A 304 0.17 -36.46 6.80
C SER A 304 0.96 -35.77 7.92
N ASP A 305 0.95 -34.44 8.05
CA ASP A 305 1.69 -33.76 9.12
C ASP A 305 0.78 -32.87 9.97
N GLU A 306 -0.03 -33.51 10.81
CA GLU A 306 -0.80 -32.86 11.88
C GLU A 306 -0.27 -33.33 13.23
N ARG A 307 0.92 -32.87 13.59
CA ARG A 307 1.48 -32.99 14.96
C ARG A 307 2.73 -32.11 15.10
N THR A 308 2.58 -30.79 15.05
CA THR A 308 3.53 -29.79 15.61
C THR A 308 3.02 -28.36 15.39
N ASP A 309 1.78 -28.04 15.76
CA ASP A 309 1.27 -26.66 15.77
C ASP A 309 0.82 -26.26 17.19
N ILE A 310 1.78 -26.22 18.12
CA ILE A 310 1.68 -25.46 19.38
C ILE A 310 3.10 -24.99 19.70
N GLN A 311 3.55 -23.87 19.13
CA GLN A 311 4.53 -22.92 19.69
C GLN A 311 5.03 -21.95 18.59
N ARG A 312 4.22 -21.02 18.04
CA ARG A 312 4.78 -19.97 17.16
C ARG A 312 3.93 -18.71 16.96
N CYS A 313 3.18 -18.30 17.97
CA CYS A 313 2.67 -16.94 18.08
C CYS A 313 3.52 -16.17 19.09
N ASN A 314 4.59 -15.53 18.61
CA ASN A 314 5.19 -14.32 19.19
C ASN A 314 6.40 -13.92 18.33
N VAL A 315 6.16 -13.07 17.34
CA VAL A 315 7.22 -12.22 16.78
C VAL A 315 6.61 -10.84 16.59
N SER A 316 6.47 -10.14 17.71
CA SER A 316 6.24 -8.69 17.74
C SER A 316 7.61 -8.02 17.65
N CYS A 317 7.76 -7.09 16.70
CA CYS A 317 8.84 -6.09 16.60
C CYS A 317 10.28 -6.58 16.85
N LEU A 318 11.03 -6.81 15.76
CA LEU A 318 12.48 -6.69 15.71
C LEU A 318 12.86 -5.99 14.40
#